data_AF-A0A1Q9YKN8-F1
#
_entry.id   AF-A0A1Q9YKN8-F1
#
_cell.length_a   1.000
_cell.length_b   1.000
_cell.length_c   1.000
_cell.angle_alpha   90.00
_cell.angle_beta   90.00
_cell.angle_gamma   90.00
#
_symmetry.space_group_name_H-M   'P 1'
#
loop_
_entity.id
_entity.type
_entity.pdbx_description
1 polymer ?
#
loop_
_entity_poly.entity_id
_entity_poly.type
_entity_poly.pdbx_seq_one_letter_code
_entity_poly.pdbx_strand_id
1 'polypeptide(L)'
;MPALLCLMFTAAVCAACTARMDAWIWLKRAQDRSVWELSVIDQAKAFWHEGQTMKLCDRKQPESLRQVQIQEDIVELEYQDTAIRCTGKYGTLVLFMDFTGISAVHWD
;
A
#
# COMPACT_ATOMS: atom_id res chain seq x y z
N MET A 1 53.72 6.78 4.73
CA MET A 1 52.83 6.44 3.59
C MET A 1 51.86 5.27 3.83
N PRO A 2 52.09 4.23 4.68
CA PRO A 2 51.13 3.11 4.80
C PRO A 2 49.84 3.46 5.57
N ALA A 3 49.90 4.34 6.58
CA ALA A 3 48.73 4.77 7.35
C ALA A 3 47.68 5.52 6.51
N LEU A 4 48.13 6.28 5.50
CA LEU A 4 47.26 7.04 4.60
C LEU A 4 46.49 6.13 3.64
N LEU A 5 47.13 5.08 3.14
CA LEU A 5 46.48 4.03 2.34
C LEU A 5 45.45 3.24 3.17
N CYS A 6 45.80 2.82 4.39
CA CYS A 6 44.85 2.15 5.29
C CYS A 6 43.60 3.00 5.59
N LEU A 7 43.76 4.31 5.82
CA LEU A 7 42.63 5.23 6.04
C LEU A 7 41.74 5.40 4.80
N MET A 8 42.32 5.38 3.59
CA MET A 8 41.54 5.45 2.36
C MET A 8 40.74 4.17 2.11
N PHE A 9 41.31 3.00 2.41
CA PHE A 9 40.60 1.72 2.29
C PHE A 9 39.44 1.62 3.30
N THR A 10 39.63 2.03 4.55
CA THR A 10 38.55 2.01 5.55
C THR A 10 37.44 3.00 5.20
N ALA A 11 37.78 4.20 4.71
CA ALA A 11 36.79 5.18 4.25
C ALA A 11 35.98 4.65 3.05
N ALA A 12 36.62 4.00 2.09
CA ALA A 12 35.95 3.40 0.93
C ALA A 12 35.01 2.26 1.34
N VAL A 13 35.42 1.41 2.29
CA VAL A 13 34.57 0.33 2.84
C VAL A 13 33.38 0.91 3.61
N CYS A 14 33.58 1.95 4.42
CA CYS A 14 32.49 2.64 5.12
C CYS A 14 31.50 3.27 4.15
N ALA A 15 31.97 3.95 3.11
CA ALA A 15 31.10 4.55 2.08
C ALA A 15 30.31 3.48 1.29
N ALA A 16 30.92 2.34 0.99
CA ALA A 16 30.23 1.22 0.36
C ALA A 16 29.17 0.59 1.28
N CYS A 17 29.44 0.52 2.59
CA CYS A 17 28.48 0.04 3.57
C CYS A 17 27.30 1.00 3.75
N THR A 18 27.52 2.31 3.81
CA THR A 18 26.44 3.31 3.91
C THR A 18 25.57 3.30 2.66
N ALA A 19 26.16 3.24 1.47
CA ALA A 19 25.40 3.15 0.22
C ALA A 19 24.54 1.86 0.15
N ARG A 20 25.05 0.73 0.65
CA ARG A 20 24.29 -0.52 0.76
C ARG A 20 23.16 -0.42 1.79
N MET A 21 23.40 0.22 2.93
CA MET A 21 22.35 0.44 3.94
C MET A 21 21.26 1.36 3.40
N ASP A 22 21.61 2.44 2.71
CA ASP A 22 20.64 3.34 2.07
C ASP A 22 19.80 2.57 1.05
N ALA A 23 20.43 1.80 0.16
CA ALA A 23 19.72 0.97 -0.81
C ALA A 23 18.81 -0.07 -0.15
N TRP A 24 19.25 -0.68 0.96
CA TRP A 24 18.44 -1.62 1.73
C TRP A 24 17.24 -0.94 2.40
N ILE A 25 17.41 0.25 2.96
CA ILE A 25 16.32 1.04 3.55
C ILE A 25 15.29 1.40 2.48
N TRP A 26 15.74 1.83 1.30
CA TRP A 26 14.86 2.11 0.17
C TRP A 26 14.07 0.88 -0.25
N LEU A 27 14.74 -0.26 -0.40
CA LEU A 27 14.09 -1.53 -0.76
C LEU A 27 13.08 -1.95 0.30
N LYS A 28 13.44 -1.83 1.58
CA LYS A 28 12.57 -2.20 2.69
C LYS A 28 11.32 -1.33 2.74
N ARG A 29 11.46 -0.02 2.55
CA ARG A 29 10.32 0.91 2.44
C ARG A 29 9.43 0.60 1.23
N ALA A 30 10.02 0.28 0.08
CA ALA A 30 9.27 -0.11 -1.10
C ALA A 30 8.48 -1.40 -0.87
N GLN A 31 9.11 -2.40 -0.24
CA GLN A 31 8.46 -3.66 0.12
C GLN A 31 7.31 -3.43 1.12
N ASP A 32 7.54 -2.66 2.18
CA ASP A 32 6.52 -2.40 3.20
C ASP A 32 5.32 -1.65 2.59
N ARG A 33 5.57 -0.70 1.69
CA ARG A 33 4.52 -0.07 0.90
C ARG A 33 3.77 -1.10 0.07
N SER A 34 4.42 -1.90 -0.78
CA SER A 34 3.73 -2.89 -1.62
C SER A 34 2.90 -3.91 -0.83
N VAL A 35 3.37 -4.34 0.34
CA VAL A 35 2.59 -5.25 1.22
C VAL A 35 1.35 -4.53 1.75
N TRP A 36 1.48 -3.27 2.17
CA TRP A 36 0.33 -2.45 2.56
C TRP A 36 -0.68 -2.31 1.41
N GLU A 37 -0.21 -1.99 0.19
CA GLU A 37 -1.08 -1.79 -0.98
C GLU A 37 -1.88 -3.05 -1.32
N LEU A 38 -1.22 -4.22 -1.35
CA LEU A 38 -1.89 -5.50 -1.59
C LEU A 38 -2.91 -5.83 -0.51
N SER A 39 -2.60 -5.52 0.76
CA SER A 39 -3.52 -5.77 1.87
C SER A 39 -4.77 -4.88 1.78
N VAL A 40 -4.60 -3.60 1.40
CA VAL A 40 -5.70 -2.66 1.16
C VAL A 40 -6.58 -3.13 0.01
N ILE A 41 -5.96 -3.55 -1.09
CA ILE A 41 -6.68 -4.06 -2.27
C ILE A 41 -7.54 -5.27 -1.90
N ASP A 42 -7.03 -6.20 -1.10
CA ASP A 42 -7.77 -7.39 -0.70
C ASP A 42 -9.01 -7.05 0.16
N GLN A 43 -8.82 -6.19 1.17
CA GLN A 43 -9.91 -5.70 2.02
C GLN A 43 -10.97 -4.91 1.24
N ALA A 44 -10.52 -4.05 0.31
CA ALA A 44 -11.43 -3.29 -0.54
C ALA A 44 -12.23 -4.20 -1.49
N LYS A 45 -11.61 -5.23 -2.07
CA LYS A 45 -12.35 -6.21 -2.89
C LYS A 45 -13.42 -6.92 -2.07
N ALA A 46 -13.08 -7.39 -0.86
CA ALA A 46 -14.06 -8.02 0.02
C ALA A 46 -15.24 -7.08 0.31
N PHE A 47 -14.93 -5.83 0.68
CA PHE A 47 -15.94 -4.80 0.92
C PHE A 47 -16.82 -4.51 -0.31
N TRP A 48 -16.22 -4.48 -1.51
CA TRP A 48 -16.97 -4.33 -2.76
C TRP A 48 -17.98 -5.46 -2.97
N HIS A 49 -17.51 -6.71 -2.85
CA HIS A 49 -18.33 -7.88 -3.07
C HIS A 49 -19.46 -8.00 -2.04
N GLU A 50 -19.21 -7.66 -0.78
CA GLU A 50 -20.25 -7.55 0.23
C GLU A 50 -21.30 -6.50 -0.17
N GLY A 51 -20.86 -5.30 -0.58
CA GLY A 51 -21.78 -4.24 -0.99
C GLY A 51 -22.60 -4.58 -2.23
N GLN A 52 -22.00 -5.27 -3.22
CA GLN A 52 -22.72 -5.77 -4.40
C GLN A 52 -23.72 -6.87 -4.03
N THR A 53 -23.37 -7.76 -3.11
CA THR A 53 -24.28 -8.80 -2.62
C THR A 53 -25.47 -8.18 -1.90
N MET A 54 -25.26 -7.15 -1.07
CA MET A 54 -26.35 -6.41 -0.41
C MET A 54 -27.25 -5.70 -1.43
N LYS A 55 -26.68 -5.08 -2.46
CA LYS A 55 -27.45 -4.42 -3.53
C LYS A 55 -28.28 -5.42 -4.33
N LEU A 56 -27.67 -6.52 -4.79
CA LEU A 56 -28.28 -7.46 -5.74
C LEU A 56 -29.22 -8.46 -5.07
N CYS A 57 -28.84 -9.01 -3.91
CA CYS A 57 -29.58 -10.07 -3.24
C CYS A 57 -30.57 -9.50 -2.22
N ASP A 58 -30.13 -8.55 -1.38
CA ASP A 58 -30.91 -8.05 -0.26
C ASP A 58 -31.68 -6.75 -0.57
N ARG A 59 -31.41 -6.14 -1.74
CA ARG A 59 -31.94 -4.83 -2.16
C ARG A 59 -31.71 -3.72 -1.12
N LYS A 60 -30.59 -3.79 -0.40
CA LYS A 60 -30.16 -2.80 0.59
C LYS A 60 -29.04 -1.94 0.02
N GLN A 61 -28.91 -0.71 0.54
CA GLN A 61 -27.74 0.11 0.26
C GLN A 61 -26.53 -0.40 1.05
N PRO A 62 -25.35 -0.46 0.43
CA PRO A 62 -24.13 -0.86 1.11
C PRO A 62 -23.70 0.23 2.09
N GLU A 63 -22.87 -0.15 3.06
CA GLU A 63 -22.21 0.80 3.94
C GLU A 63 -21.35 1.76 3.11
N SER A 64 -21.47 3.06 3.35
CA SER A 64 -20.72 4.08 2.60
C SER A 64 -19.28 4.20 3.05
N LEU A 65 -18.98 3.90 4.31
CA LEU A 65 -17.65 4.03 4.89
C LEU A 65 -17.39 2.88 5.87
N ARG A 66 -16.20 2.28 5.78
CA ARG A 66 -15.72 1.25 6.69
C ARG A 66 -14.27 1.50 7.07
N GLN A 67 -13.95 1.40 8.35
CA GLN A 67 -12.57 1.45 8.83
C GLN A 67 -12.05 0.03 9.03
N VAL A 68 -10.87 -0.25 8.49
CA VAL A 68 -10.23 -1.56 8.58
C VAL A 68 -8.81 -1.39 9.09
N GLN A 69 -8.41 -2.23 10.03
CA GLN A 69 -7.04 -2.26 10.52
C GLN A 69 -6.18 -3.10 9.57
N ILE A 70 -5.17 -2.47 8.95
CA ILE A 70 -4.24 -3.10 8.03
C ILE A 70 -2.84 -2.91 8.59
N GLN A 71 -2.24 -4.01 9.05
CA GLN A 71 -0.99 -3.99 9.80
C GLN A 71 -1.10 -3.09 11.04
N GLU A 72 -0.33 -2.01 11.11
CA GLU A 72 -0.32 -1.02 12.19
C GLU A 72 -1.12 0.26 11.84
N ASP A 73 -1.82 0.26 10.70
CA ASP A 73 -2.53 1.42 10.16
C ASP A 73 -4.06 1.20 10.18
N ILE A 74 -4.82 2.29 10.26
CA ILE A 74 -6.28 2.27 10.09
C ILE A 74 -6.56 2.87 8.72
N VAL A 75 -7.15 2.06 7.85
CA VAL A 75 -7.50 2.45 6.49
C VAL A 75 -8.99 2.66 6.39
N GLU A 76 -9.38 3.82 5.88
CA GLU A 76 -10.77 4.16 5.61
C GLU A 76 -11.12 3.74 4.19
N LEU A 77 -12.12 2.86 4.06
CA LEU A 77 -12.67 2.40 2.79
C LEU A 77 -14.00 3.09 2.56
N GLU A 78 -14.05 3.98 1.57
CA GLU A 78 -15.26 4.66 1.15
C GLU A 78 -15.83 3.95 -0.10
N TYR A 79 -17.07 3.49 0.01
CA TYR A 79 -17.79 2.83 -1.07
C TYR A 79 -18.42 3.87 -2.00
N GLN A 80 -18.10 3.82 -3.29
CA GLN A 80 -18.74 4.60 -4.34
C GLN A 80 -19.36 3.66 -5.38
N ASP A 81 -20.20 4.15 -6.29
CA ASP A 81 -20.92 3.26 -7.22
C ASP A 81 -20.03 2.56 -8.26
N THR A 82 -18.83 3.09 -8.53
CA THR A 82 -17.88 2.54 -9.51
C THR A 82 -16.46 2.44 -8.97
N ALA A 83 -16.25 2.75 -7.70
CA ALA A 83 -14.94 2.76 -7.10
C ALA A 83 -14.99 2.53 -5.59
N ILE A 84 -13.85 2.12 -5.02
CA ILE A 84 -13.59 2.21 -3.58
C ILE A 84 -12.40 3.13 -3.40
N ARG A 85 -12.56 4.15 -2.56
CA ARG A 85 -11.50 5.06 -2.16
C ARG A 85 -10.93 4.59 -0.82
N CYS A 86 -9.66 4.21 -0.82
CA CYS A 86 -8.97 3.69 0.35
C CYS A 86 -7.96 4.73 0.84
N THR A 87 -8.19 5.32 2.02
CA THR A 87 -7.32 6.37 2.57
C THR A 87 -6.56 5.83 3.78
N GLY A 88 -5.23 5.97 3.79
CA GLY A 88 -4.40 5.62 4.94
C GLY A 88 -3.00 6.23 4.87
N LYS A 89 -2.03 5.59 5.53
CA LYS A 89 -0.68 6.14 5.78
C LYS A 89 0.10 6.55 4.53
N TYR A 90 -0.06 5.85 3.42
CA TYR A 90 0.69 6.11 2.18
C TYR A 90 -0.03 7.02 1.19
N GLY A 91 -1.21 7.54 1.56
CA GLY A 91 -2.06 8.36 0.70
C GLY A 91 -3.41 7.70 0.42
N THR A 92 -4.04 8.11 -0.68
CA THR A 92 -5.34 7.61 -1.10
C THR A 92 -5.21 6.74 -2.35
N LEU A 93 -5.60 5.48 -2.22
CA LEU A 93 -5.65 4.51 -3.29
C LEU A 93 -7.10 4.37 -3.77
N VAL A 94 -7.37 4.73 -5.03
CA VAL A 94 -8.69 4.60 -5.65
C VAL A 94 -8.71 3.35 -6.53
N LEU A 95 -9.61 2.43 -6.21
CA LEU A 95 -9.82 1.19 -6.96
C LEU A 95 -11.10 1.34 -7.75
N PHE A 96 -10.99 1.44 -9.07
CA PHE A 96 -12.15 1.41 -9.95
C PHE A 96 -12.61 -0.03 -10.11
N MET A 97 -13.89 -0.26 -9.86
CA MET A 97 -14.50 -1.57 -9.81
C MET A 97 -15.54 -1.69 -10.91
N ASP A 98 -15.57 -2.85 -11.56
CA ASP A 98 -16.64 -3.28 -12.44
C ASP A 98 -17.33 -4.54 -11.90
N PHE A 99 -18.24 -5.13 -12.68
CA PHE A 99 -18.95 -6.35 -12.29
C PHE A 99 -18.03 -7.58 -12.17
N THR A 100 -16.82 -7.53 -12.73
CA THR A 100 -15.87 -8.65 -12.77
C THR A 100 -14.72 -8.50 -11.77
N GLY A 101 -14.42 -7.28 -11.32
CA GLY A 101 -13.38 -7.01 -10.33
C GLY A 101 -12.82 -5.60 -10.42
N ILE A 102 -11.51 -5.46 -10.18
CA ILE A 102 -10.80 -4.18 -10.32
C ILE A 102 -10.51 -3.95 -11.80
N SER A 103 -11.00 -2.85 -12.34
CA SER A 103 -10.76 -2.43 -13.72
C SER A 103 -9.55 -1.49 -13.83
N ALA A 104 -9.33 -0.64 -12.83
CA ALA A 104 -8.19 0.27 -12.76
C ALA A 104 -7.82 0.62 -11.32
N VAL A 105 -6.57 1.05 -11.14
CA VAL A 105 -6.01 1.47 -9.85
C VAL A 105 -5.35 2.83 -10.04
N HIS A 106 -5.66 3.78 -9.15
CA HIS A 106 -5.09 5.12 -9.17
C HIS A 106 -4.63 5.56 -7.78
N TRP A 107 -3.53 6.28 -7.73
CA TRP A 107 -3.03 6.94 -6.53
C TRP A 107 -3.27 8.43 -6.66
N ASP A 108 -4.07 8.97 -5.73
CA ASP A 108 -4.25 10.42 -5.56
C ASP A 108 -3.07 11.02 -4.76
#